data_AF-A0A2N7XBY4-F1
#
_entry.id   AF-A0A2N7XBY4-F1
#
_cell.length_a   1.000
_cell.length_b   1.000
_cell.length_c   1.000
_cell.angle_alpha   90.00
_cell.angle_beta   90.00
_cell.angle_gamma   90.00
#
_symmetry.space_group_name_H-M   'P 1'
#
loop_
_entity.id
_entity.type
_entity.pdbx_description
1 polymer ?
#
loop_
_entity_poly.entity_id
_entity_poly.type
_entity_poly.pdbx_seq_one_letter_code
_entity_poly.pdbx_strand_id
1 'polypeptide(L)'
;ALISGLMAAGCKVHDIGLAVTPMAYFAQFDLDVPAVAMVTASHNDNGWTGVKMGANRPLTFGPDEMTRLKEIVLNADFKNKAGGSYQFHEN
;
A
#
# COMPACT_ATOMS: atom_id res chain seq x y z
N ALA A 1 7.32 -6.49 -6.30
CA ALA A 1 6.23 -6.07 -7.21
C ALA A 1 5.49 -4.83 -6.70
N LEU A 2 4.84 -4.88 -5.54
CA LEU A 2 4.05 -3.75 -4.98
C LEU A 2 4.86 -2.44 -4.89
N ILE A 3 6.01 -2.47 -4.20
CA ILE A 3 6.91 -1.30 -4.04
C ILE A 3 7.31 -0.72 -5.41
N SER A 4 7.73 -1.56 -6.35
CA SER A 4 8.14 -1.15 -7.69
C SER A 4 7.02 -0.44 -8.45
N GLY A 5 5.78 -0.96 -8.37
CA GLY A 5 4.60 -0.34 -8.99
C GLY A 5 4.27 1.03 -8.40
N LEU A 6 4.31 1.16 -7.06
CA LEU A 6 4.10 2.44 -6.38
C LEU A 6 5.17 3.47 -6.78
N MET A 7 6.44 3.08 -6.81
CA MET A 7 7.51 3.99 -7.26
C MET A 7 7.37 4.39 -8.74
N ALA A 8 6.95 3.48 -9.61
CA ALA A 8 6.71 3.78 -11.03
C ALA A 8 5.56 4.80 -11.21
N ALA A 9 4.57 4.79 -10.31
CA ALA A 9 3.51 5.78 -10.24
C ALA A 9 3.92 7.10 -9.55
N GLY A 10 5.19 7.25 -9.15
CA GLY A 10 5.73 8.45 -8.54
C GLY A 10 5.52 8.55 -7.02
N CYS A 11 5.13 7.47 -6.35
CA CYS A 11 4.98 7.46 -4.90
C CYS A 11 6.35 7.41 -4.19
N LYS A 12 6.45 8.15 -3.08
CA LYS A 12 7.53 7.98 -2.09
C LYS A 12 7.14 6.83 -1.17
N VAL A 13 7.88 5.74 -1.23
CA VAL A 13 7.58 4.50 -0.49
C VAL A 13 8.44 4.42 0.76
N HIS A 14 7.77 4.32 1.90
CA HIS A 14 8.38 4.03 3.20
C HIS A 14 8.13 2.56 3.51
N ASP A 15 9.18 1.75 3.53
CA ASP A 15 9.11 0.33 3.82
C ASP A 15 9.50 0.08 5.28
N ILE A 16 8.56 -0.49 6.04
CA ILE A 16 8.71 -0.83 7.47
C ILE A 16 8.99 -2.33 7.69
N GLY A 17 9.23 -3.08 6.61
CA GLY A 17 9.51 -4.50 6.64
C GLY A 17 8.35 -5.35 7.16
N LEU A 18 8.71 -6.44 7.85
CA LEU A 18 7.75 -7.36 8.43
C LEU A 18 7.15 -6.75 9.70
N ALA A 19 5.86 -6.44 9.66
CA ALA A 19 5.13 -5.86 10.78
C ALA A 19 3.72 -6.47 10.89
N VAL A 20 3.13 -6.37 12.07
CA VAL A 20 1.71 -6.72 12.28
C VAL A 20 0.80 -5.60 11.75
N THR A 21 -0.44 -5.92 11.35
CA THR A 21 -1.36 -4.93 10.77
C THR A 21 -1.54 -3.65 11.61
N PRO A 22 -1.68 -3.71 12.95
CA PRO A 22 -1.76 -2.49 13.76
C PRO A 22 -0.50 -1.60 13.67
N MET A 23 0.69 -2.20 13.54
CA MET A 23 1.95 -1.45 13.37
C MET A 23 2.00 -0.75 12.01
N ALA A 24 1.45 -1.36 10.96
CA ALA A 24 1.35 -0.72 9.65
C ALA A 24 0.45 0.52 9.67
N TYR A 25 -0.66 0.50 10.42
CA TYR A 25 -1.51 1.68 10.61
C TYR A 25 -0.85 2.73 11.51
N PHE A 26 -0.16 2.30 12.57
CA PHE A 26 0.59 3.21 13.43
C PHE A 26 1.69 3.96 12.68
N ALA A 27 2.43 3.26 11.81
CA ALA A 27 3.50 3.84 11.00
C ALA A 27 3.03 5.00 10.10
N GLN A 28 1.75 5.03 9.72
CA GLN A 28 1.19 6.18 9.00
C GLN A 28 1.32 7.48 9.81
N PHE A 29 1.10 7.42 11.13
CA PHE A 29 1.23 8.57 12.03
C PHE A 29 2.70 8.86 12.35
N ASP A 30 3.47 7.84 12.68
CA ASP A 30 4.88 7.98 13.07
C ASP A 30 5.74 8.58 11.96
N LEU A 31 5.55 8.12 10.72
CA LEU A 31 6.30 8.59 9.55
C LEU A 31 5.66 9.78 8.84
N ASP A 32 4.54 10.29 9.37
CA ASP A 32 3.69 11.28 8.73
C ASP A 32 3.42 10.96 7.23
N VAL A 33 2.96 9.73 6.94
CA VAL A 33 2.51 9.30 5.60
C VAL A 33 1.01 8.98 5.52
N PRO A 34 0.24 9.51 4.56
CA PRO A 34 -1.22 9.40 4.56
C PRO A 34 -1.74 8.01 4.17
N ALA A 35 -0.93 7.24 3.45
CA ALA A 35 -1.31 5.98 2.82
C ALA A 35 -0.59 4.78 3.46
N VAL A 36 -1.19 3.60 3.32
CA VAL A 36 -0.62 2.31 3.75
C VAL A 36 -0.91 1.25 2.71
N ALA A 37 0.03 0.35 2.49
CA ALA A 37 -0.17 -0.85 1.70
C ALA A 37 0.57 -2.02 2.35
N MET A 38 -0.13 -3.09 2.67
CA MET A 38 0.42 -4.25 3.39
C MET A 38 0.11 -5.53 2.62
N VAL A 39 1.13 -6.32 2.30
CA VAL A 39 0.96 -7.67 1.77
C VAL A 39 0.59 -8.59 2.93
N THR A 40 -0.64 -9.12 2.93
CA THR A 40 -1.13 -9.99 4.01
C THR A 40 -2.32 -10.82 3.52
N ALA A 41 -2.45 -12.03 4.05
CA ALA A 41 -3.62 -12.88 3.89
C ALA A 41 -4.42 -13.02 5.20
N SER A 42 -4.11 -12.20 6.21
CA SER A 42 -4.73 -12.21 7.54
C SER A 42 -4.81 -13.61 8.18
N HIS A 43 -5.94 -14.30 8.01
CA HIS A 43 -6.26 -15.61 8.61
C HIS A 43 -6.44 -16.71 7.56
N ASN A 44 -6.24 -16.40 6.27
CA ASN A 44 -6.32 -17.38 5.20
C ASN A 44 -5.16 -18.37 5.30
N ASP A 45 -5.42 -19.61 4.88
CA ASP A 45 -4.42 -20.66 4.85
C ASP A 45 -3.17 -20.28 4.02
N ASN A 46 -2.06 -20.94 4.33
CA ASN A 46 -0.82 -20.80 3.57
C ASN A 46 -1.07 -21.08 2.08
N GLY A 47 -0.60 -20.16 1.23
CA GLY A 47 -0.82 -20.19 -0.22
C GLY A 47 -1.69 -19.04 -0.72
N TRP A 48 -2.45 -18.38 0.16
CA TRP A 48 -3.14 -17.14 -0.16
C TRP A 48 -2.27 -15.91 0.14
N THR A 49 -2.40 -14.88 -0.70
CA THR A 49 -1.78 -13.58 -0.48
C THR A 49 -2.74 -12.50 -0.98
N GLY A 50 -2.82 -11.40 -0.25
CA GLY A 50 -3.58 -10.22 -0.62
C GLY A 50 -2.81 -8.96 -0.28
N VAL A 51 -3.42 -7.82 -0.58
CA VAL A 51 -2.90 -6.51 -0.21
C VAL A 51 -4.02 -5.73 0.48
N LYS A 52 -3.78 -5.25 1.71
CA LYS A 52 -4.61 -4.24 2.36
C LYS A 52 -4.07 -2.87 2.01
N MET A 53 -4.90 -1.96 1.53
CA MET A 53 -4.48 -0.62 1.12
C MET A 53 -5.39 0.47 1.68
N GLY A 54 -4.84 1.67 1.87
CA GLY A 54 -5.54 2.87 2.29
C GLY A 54 -4.80 4.13 1.87
N ALA A 55 -5.52 5.22 1.61
CA ALA A 55 -4.94 6.53 1.25
C ALA A 55 -5.22 7.64 2.28
N ASN A 56 -5.94 7.31 3.35
CA ASN A 56 -6.21 8.21 4.48
C ASN A 56 -5.90 7.47 5.78
N ARG A 57 -5.31 8.14 6.77
CA ARG A 57 -5.04 7.52 8.08
C ARG A 57 -6.33 7.41 8.90
N PRO A 58 -6.55 6.32 9.67
CA PRO A 58 -5.98 4.97 9.57
C PRO A 58 -6.92 4.04 8.77
N LEU A 59 -7.52 4.55 7.69
CA LEU A 59 -8.59 3.87 6.97
C LEU A 59 -8.03 3.02 5.83
N THR A 60 -8.58 1.82 5.68
CA THR A 60 -8.45 1.06 4.43
C THR A 60 -9.45 1.55 3.40
N PHE A 61 -9.18 1.25 2.12
CA PHE A 61 -10.12 1.48 1.03
C PHE A 61 -11.49 0.88 1.32
N GLY A 62 -12.51 1.72 1.18
CA GLY A 62 -13.92 1.31 1.21
C GLY A 62 -14.38 0.85 -0.18
N PRO A 63 -15.69 0.62 -0.34
CA PRO A 63 -16.27 0.15 -1.60
C PRO A 63 -15.96 1.06 -2.79
N ASP A 64 -15.97 2.37 -2.58
CA ASP A 64 -15.75 3.36 -3.63
C ASP A 64 -14.30 3.33 -4.12
N GLU A 65 -13.33 3.39 -3.19
CA GLU A 65 -11.91 3.31 -3.56
C GLU A 65 -11.55 1.96 -4.16
N MET A 66 -12.13 0.86 -3.66
CA MET A 66 -11.90 -0.48 -4.23
C MET A 66 -12.50 -0.62 -5.63
N THR A 67 -13.68 -0.06 -5.87
CA THR A 67 -14.30 -0.02 -7.20
C THR A 67 -13.43 0.78 -8.16
N ARG A 68 -12.95 1.94 -7.72
CA ARG A 68 -12.06 2.76 -8.54
C ARG A 68 -10.73 2.07 -8.85
N LEU A 69 -10.13 1.41 -7.87
CA LEU A 69 -8.91 0.63 -8.08
C LEU A 69 -9.12 -0.49 -9.10
N LYS A 70 -10.25 -1.21 -9.01
CA LYS A 70 -10.63 -2.25 -9.97
C LYS A 70 -10.71 -1.71 -11.39
N GLU A 71 -11.38 -0.57 -11.59
CA GLU A 71 -11.50 0.07 -12.91
C GLU A 71 -10.12 0.42 -13.50
N ILE A 72 -9.25 1.04 -12.71
CA ILE A 72 -7.89 1.42 -13.13
C ILE A 72 -7.11 0.20 -13.61
N VAL A 73 -7.22 -0.92 -12.88
CA VAL A 73 -6.52 -2.16 -13.22
C VAL A 73 -7.09 -2.79 -14.50
N LEU A 74 -8.42 -2.93 -14.59
CA LEU A 74 -9.06 -3.60 -15.73
C LEU A 74 -8.90 -2.83 -17.05
N ASN A 75 -8.84 -1.50 -17.00
CA ASN A 75 -8.65 -0.66 -18.18
C ASN A 75 -7.18 -0.34 -18.48
N ALA A 76 -6.24 -0.84 -17.66
CA ALA A 76 -4.82 -0.45 -17.72
C ALA A 76 -4.60 1.08 -17.67
N ASP A 77 -5.45 1.80 -16.92
CA ASP A 77 -5.46 3.27 -16.82
C ASP A 77 -4.47 3.82 -15.78
N PHE A 78 -3.56 2.98 -15.28
CA PHE A 78 -2.53 3.38 -14.34
C PHE A 78 -1.57 4.41 -14.98
N LYS A 79 -1.06 5.33 -14.17
CA LYS A 79 -0.19 6.42 -14.63
C LYS A 79 1.21 6.20 -14.09
N ASN A 80 2.18 6.21 -14.99
CA ASN A 80 3.59 6.33 -14.60
C ASN A 80 3.92 7.80 -14.39
N LYS A 81 4.69 8.08 -13.35
CA LYS A 81 5.12 9.44 -13.01
C LYS A 81 6.51 9.40 -12.40
N ALA A 82 7.38 10.30 -12.84
CA ALA A 82 8.70 10.46 -12.24
C ALA A 82 8.60 10.96 -10.78
N GLY A 83 9.66 10.73 -10.01
CA GLY A 83 9.77 11.22 -8.63
C GLY A 83 9.40 10.22 -7.55
N GLY A 84 9.21 8.95 -7.91
CA GLY A 84 9.12 7.87 -6.92
C GLY A 84 10.47 7.66 -6.21
N SER A 85 10.41 7.35 -4.92
CA SER A 85 11.59 7.09 -4.10
C SER A 85 11.32 5.96 -3.13
N TYR A 86 12.38 5.36 -2.59
CA TYR A 86 12.31 4.29 -1.61
C TYR A 86 13.13 4.64 -0.38
N GLN A 87 12.58 4.37 0.79
CA GLN A 87 13.27 4.44 2.06
C GLN A 87 12.86 3.25 2.93
N PHE A 88 13.85 2.49 3.41
CA PHE A 88 13.63 1.44 4.40
C PHE A 88 13.82 2.00 5.80
N HIS A 89 12.96 1.57 6.73
CA HIS A 89 13.03 1.89 8.16
C HIS A 89 13.28 0.58 8.91
N GLU A 90 14.45 0.48 9.55
CA GLU A 90 14.71 -0.63 10.47
C GLU A 90 13.87 -0.44 11.74
N ASN A 91 13.18 -1.52 12.15
CA ASN A 91 12.40 -1.59 13.38
C ASN A 91 13.27 -1.88 14.60
#